data_AF-M0EE02-F1
#
_entry.id   AF-M0EE02-F1
#
_cell.length_a   1.000
_cell.length_b   1.000
_cell.length_c   1.000
_cell.angle_alpha   90.00
_cell.angle_beta   90.00
_cell.angle_gamma   90.00
#
_symmetry.space_group_name_H-M   'P 1'
#
loop_
_entity.id
_entity.type
_entity.pdbx_description
1 polymer ?
#
loop_
_entity_poly.entity_id
_entity_poly.type
_entity_poly.pdbx_seq_one_letter_code
_entity_poly.pdbx_strand_id
1 'polypeptide(L)'
;MTDALAGLVASPRAWVAIIVIGLVTYGIRLSFIHLFGRIDGVPTRVQRPLRYVPPAVLAALVLPRLVTLGPSVPATLLDEKLIAGLVAGAVAWRTENVFATIATGMATLWLFRFVVFA
;
A
#
# COMPACT_ATOMS: atom_id res chain seq x y z
N MET A 1 -9.87 -22.42 14.08
CA MET A 1 -8.81 -21.54 13.52
C MET A 1 -7.44 -21.81 14.15
N THR A 2 -7.38 -22.03 15.46
CA THR A 2 -6.17 -22.44 16.21
C THR A 2 -5.53 -23.73 15.68
N ASP A 3 -6.33 -24.73 15.33
CA ASP A 3 -5.80 -26.04 14.86
C ASP A 3 -5.18 -25.96 13.47
N ALA A 4 -5.67 -25.07 12.62
CA ALA A 4 -5.11 -24.82 11.29
C ALA A 4 -3.76 -24.09 11.36
N LEU A 5 -3.61 -23.14 12.30
CA LEU A 5 -2.34 -22.47 12.58
C LEU A 5 -1.33 -23.46 13.17
N ALA A 6 -1.78 -24.33 14.08
CA ALA A 6 -0.94 -25.38 14.63
C ALA A 6 -0.42 -26.34 13.54
N GLY A 7 -1.28 -26.75 12.60
CA GLY A 7 -0.88 -27.59 11.46
C GLY A 7 0.08 -26.89 10.48
N LEU A 8 -0.09 -25.58 10.26
CA LEU A 8 0.81 -24.79 9.43
C LEU A 8 2.20 -24.66 10.07
N VAL A 9 2.27 -24.32 11.37
CA VAL A 9 3.54 -24.17 12.08
C VAL A 9 4.21 -25.53 12.33
N ALA A 10 3.44 -26.62 12.48
CA ALA A 10 4.00 -27.97 12.57
C ALA A 10 4.63 -28.44 11.24
N SER A 11 4.32 -27.79 10.11
CA SER A 11 4.87 -28.14 8.81
C SER A 11 6.35 -27.74 8.70
N PRO A 12 7.26 -28.68 8.36
CA PRO A 12 8.67 -28.36 8.12
C PRO A 12 8.88 -27.28 7.05
N ARG A 13 7.97 -27.21 6.07
CA ARG A 13 8.01 -26.22 4.99
C ARG A 13 7.77 -24.80 5.49
N ALA A 14 6.93 -24.62 6.51
CA ALA A 14 6.66 -23.30 7.07
C ALA A 14 7.88 -22.75 7.81
N TRP A 15 8.57 -23.59 8.58
CA TRP A 15 9.82 -23.21 9.25
C TRP A 15 10.93 -22.84 8.27
N VAL A 16 11.09 -23.63 7.20
CA VAL A 16 12.03 -23.29 6.12
C VAL A 16 11.66 -21.96 5.49
N ALA A 17 10.38 -21.71 5.19
CA ALA A 17 9.93 -20.43 4.64
C ALA A 17 10.22 -19.25 5.59
N ILE A 18 9.96 -19.41 6.90
CA ILE A 18 10.24 -18.39 7.91
C ILE A 18 11.73 -18.06 7.95
N ILE A 19 12.60 -19.08 7.99
CA ILE A 19 14.05 -18.88 8.02
C ILE A 19 14.52 -18.20 6.73
N VAL A 20 14.04 -18.64 5.56
CA VAL A 20 14.41 -18.05 4.27
C VAL A 20 13.96 -16.60 4.18
N ILE A 21 12.70 -16.29 4.50
CA ILE A 21 12.18 -14.91 4.50
C ILE A 21 12.96 -14.05 5.49
N GLY A 22 13.24 -14.58 6.68
CA GLY A 22 14.04 -13.90 7.70
C GLY A 22 15.44 -13.57 7.19
N LEU A 23 16.13 -14.56 6.62
CA LEU A 23 17.49 -14.41 6.09
C LEU A 23 17.53 -13.41 4.92
N VAL A 24 16.57 -13.46 4.00
CA VAL A 24 16.45 -12.52 2.89
C VAL A 24 16.20 -11.10 3.40
N THR A 25 15.26 -10.92 4.32
CA THR A 25 14.90 -9.61 4.88
C THR A 25 16.09 -8.99 5.61
N TYR A 26 16.75 -9.78 6.47
CA TYR A 26 17.95 -9.34 7.19
C TYR A 26 19.10 -9.09 6.22
N GLY A 27 19.30 -9.94 5.22
CA GLY A 27 20.33 -9.80 4.19
C GLY A 27 20.19 -8.49 3.42
N ILE A 28 18.97 -8.13 3.01
CA ILE A 28 18.69 -6.83 2.39
C ILE A 28 19.05 -5.69 3.34
N ARG A 29 18.61 -5.75 4.61
CA ARG A 29 18.87 -4.70 5.61
C ARG A 29 20.36 -4.53 5.90
N LEU A 30 21.08 -5.64 6.08
CA LEU A 30 22.54 -5.69 6.29
C LEU A 30 23.31 -5.20 5.08
N SER A 31 22.84 -5.50 3.86
CA SER A 31 23.45 -5.01 2.63
C SER A 31 23.47 -3.49 2.59
N PHE A 32 22.37 -2.83 2.98
CA PHE A 32 22.36 -1.37 3.11
C PHE A 32 23.34 -0.90 4.19
N ILE A 33 23.31 -1.45 5.41
CA ILE A 33 24.18 -1.01 6.52
C ILE A 33 25.67 -1.20 6.18
N HIS A 34 26.04 -2.33 5.59
CA HIS A 34 27.42 -2.62 5.20
C HIS A 34 27.88 -1.73 4.03
N LEU A 35 26.98 -1.41 3.09
CA LEU A 35 27.24 -0.48 1.99
C LEU A 35 27.41 0.97 2.49
N PHE A 36 26.63 1.39 3.49
CA PHE A 36 26.78 2.69 4.16
C PHE A 36 28.10 2.81 4.94
N GLY A 37 28.66 1.71 5.44
CA GLY A 37 29.95 1.68 6.14
C GLY A 37 31.19 1.71 5.23
N ARG A 38 31.03 1.53 3.91
CA ARG A 38 32.16 1.45 2.94
C ARG A 38 32.18 2.60 1.94
N ILE A 39 31.13 3.40 1.87
CA ILE A 39 31.00 4.54 0.96
C ILE A 39 30.85 5.80 1.83
N ASP A 40 31.92 6.60 1.94
CA ASP A 40 31.99 7.84 2.75
C ASP A 40 30.99 8.94 2.34
N GLY A 41 30.11 8.67 1.37
CA GLY A 41 28.98 9.51 1.03
C GLY A 41 28.09 8.84 -0.01
N VAL A 42 26.82 8.58 0.32
CA VAL A 42 25.87 8.04 -0.67
C VAL A 42 25.70 9.05 -1.81
N PRO A 43 25.92 8.65 -3.08
CA PRO A 43 25.76 9.56 -4.21
C PRO A 43 24.38 10.21 -4.21
N THR A 44 24.29 11.52 -4.44
CA THR A 44 23.04 12.30 -4.43
C THR A 44 21.98 11.75 -5.40
N ARG A 45 22.42 11.03 -6.45
CA ARG A 45 21.56 10.35 -7.42
C ARG A 45 20.76 9.19 -6.81
N VAL A 46 21.27 8.54 -5.75
CA VAL A 46 20.60 7.41 -5.06
C VAL A 46 19.78 7.89 -3.86
N GLN A 47 20.18 8.96 -3.18
CA GLN A 47 19.40 9.53 -2.07
C GLN A 47 18.06 10.14 -2.53
N ARG A 48 18.04 10.77 -3.71
CA ARG A 48 16.83 11.42 -4.25
C ARG A 48 15.66 10.45 -4.47
N PRO A 49 15.84 9.24 -5.05
CA PRO A 49 14.77 8.25 -5.14
C PRO A 49 14.35 7.68 -3.78
N LEU A 50 15.30 7.46 -2.86
CA LEU A 50 15.03 6.81 -1.57
C LEU A 50 14.04 7.59 -0.69
N ARG A 51 14.06 8.94 -0.74
CA ARG A 51 13.08 9.77 -0.01
C ARG A 51 11.63 9.58 -0.47
N TYR A 52 11.42 9.08 -1.69
CA TYR A 52 10.09 8.84 -2.25
C TYR A 52 9.59 7.41 -1.97
N VAL A 53 10.42 6.54 -1.38
CA VAL A 53 10.02 5.16 -1.07
C VAL A 53 8.82 5.13 -0.12
N PRO A 54 8.79 5.85 1.03
CA PRO A 54 7.64 5.80 1.93
C PRO A 54 6.30 6.22 1.26
N PRO A 55 6.18 7.38 0.58
CA PRO A 55 4.93 7.74 -0.07
C PRO A 55 4.58 6.81 -1.25
N ALA A 56 5.57 6.29 -2.00
CA ALA A 56 5.32 5.35 -3.08
C ALA A 56 4.76 4.01 -2.57
N VAL A 57 5.28 3.50 -1.44
CA VAL A 57 4.77 2.29 -0.80
C VAL A 57 3.34 2.49 -0.31
N LEU A 58 3.03 3.64 0.30
CA LEU A 58 1.65 3.96 0.71
C LEU A 58 0.71 4.00 -0.50
N ALA A 59 1.12 4.64 -1.60
CA ALA A 59 0.35 4.65 -2.84
C ALA A 59 0.14 3.22 -3.37
N ALA A 60 1.18 2.38 -3.39
CA ALA A 60 1.10 0.99 -3.85
C ALA A 60 0.19 0.10 -2.97
N LEU A 61 0.08 0.39 -1.67
CA LEU A 61 -0.82 -0.32 -0.76
C LEU A 61 -2.29 0.12 -0.94
N VAL A 62 -2.51 1.40 -1.21
CA VAL A 62 -3.85 1.98 -1.32
C VAL A 62 -4.47 1.73 -2.71
N LEU A 63 -3.68 1.83 -3.77
CA LEU A 63 -4.13 1.68 -5.16
C LEU A 63 -4.94 0.40 -5.44
N PRO A 64 -4.51 -0.82 -5.04
CA PRO A 64 -5.29 -2.04 -5.29
C PRO A 64 -6.58 -2.11 -4.48
N ARG A 65 -6.73 -1.31 -3.42
CA ARG A 65 -8.00 -1.19 -2.68
C ARG A 65 -8.96 -0.19 -3.32
N LEU A 66 -8.45 0.76 -4.11
CA LEU A 66 -9.24 1.77 -4.82
C LEU A 66 -9.68 1.30 -6.22
N VAL A 67 -8.82 0.57 -6.92
CA VAL A 67 -9.07 0.09 -8.27
C VAL A 67 -9.53 -1.36 -8.21
N THR A 68 -10.84 -1.57 -8.34
CA THR A 68 -11.43 -2.90 -8.49
C THR A 68 -11.69 -3.16 -9.98
N LEU A 69 -11.00 -4.13 -10.57
CA LEU A 69 -11.23 -4.50 -11.97
C LEU A 69 -12.58 -5.22 -12.08
N GLY A 70 -13.58 -4.50 -12.60
CA GLY A 70 -14.92 -5.03 -12.86
C GLY A 70 -14.98 -5.88 -14.14
N PRO A 71 -16.14 -6.52 -14.41
CA PRO A 71 -16.35 -7.34 -15.60
C PRO A 71 -16.33 -6.55 -16.92
N SER A 72 -16.40 -5.22 -16.86
CA SER A 72 -16.33 -4.33 -18.01
C SER A 72 -15.61 -3.02 -17.66
N VAL A 73 -15.09 -2.32 -18.67
CA VAL A 73 -14.41 -1.02 -18.50
C VAL A 73 -15.34 0.02 -17.84
N PRO A 74 -16.62 0.15 -18.24
CA PRO A 74 -17.55 1.06 -17.56
C PRO A 74 -17.82 0.66 -16.10
N ALA A 75 -17.93 -0.64 -15.80
CA ALA A 75 -18.12 -1.12 -14.43
C ALA A 75 -16.93 -0.82 -13.51
N THR A 76 -15.72 -0.77 -14.07
CA THR A 76 -14.51 -0.37 -13.34
C THR A 76 -14.45 1.13 -13.10
N LEU A 77 -14.85 1.94 -14.09
CA LEU A 77 -14.82 3.40 -14.02
C LEU A 77 -15.94 3.98 -13.14
N LEU A 78 -17.08 3.29 -13.06
CA LEU A 78 -18.23 3.68 -12.24
C LEU A 78 -18.22 3.05 -10.84
N ASP A 79 -17.11 2.44 -10.43
CA ASP A 79 -16.96 1.92 -9.08
C ASP A 79 -16.97 3.08 -8.07
N GLU A 80 -17.85 2.98 -7.07
CA GLU A 80 -18.01 3.92 -5.97
C GLU A 80 -16.68 4.25 -5.28
N LYS A 81 -15.78 3.27 -5.15
CA LYS A 81 -14.47 3.43 -4.49
C LYS A 81 -13.51 4.24 -5.33
N LEU A 82 -13.52 4.05 -6.65
CA LEU A 82 -12.67 4.78 -7.57
C LEU A 82 -13.04 6.27 -7.58
N ILE A 83 -14.34 6.55 -7.68
CA ILE A 83 -14.88 7.93 -7.70
C ILE A 83 -14.60 8.61 -6.35
N ALA A 84 -14.89 7.94 -5.23
CA ALA A 84 -14.61 8.49 -3.90
C ALA A 84 -13.10 8.75 -3.69
N GLY A 85 -12.24 7.84 -4.17
CA GLY A 85 -10.79 8.00 -4.13
C GLY A 85 -10.28 9.19 -4.95
N LEU A 86 -10.82 9.39 -6.16
CA LEU A 86 -10.48 10.54 -7.01
C LEU A 86 -10.90 11.87 -6.38
N VAL A 87 -12.12 11.94 -5.83
CA VAL A 87 -12.61 13.15 -5.13
C VAL A 87 -11.73 13.43 -3.90
N ALA A 88 -11.44 12.41 -3.09
CA ALA A 88 -10.55 12.56 -1.94
C ALA A 88 -9.15 13.05 -2.36
N GLY A 89 -8.59 12.50 -3.44
CA GLY A 89 -7.30 12.93 -3.99
C GLY A 89 -7.30 14.39 -4.46
N ALA A 90 -8.35 14.82 -5.16
CA ALA A 90 -8.50 16.21 -5.60
C ALA A 90 -8.60 17.18 -4.41
N VAL A 91 -9.35 16.81 -3.37
CA VAL A 91 -9.49 17.61 -2.14
C VAL A 91 -8.18 17.64 -1.36
N ALA A 92 -7.46 16.52 -1.28
CA ALA A 92 -6.14 16.47 -0.64
C ALA A 92 -5.16 17.41 -1.31
N TRP A 93 -5.14 17.45 -2.65
CA TRP A 93 -4.28 18.35 -3.41
C TRP A 93 -4.64 19.83 -3.21
N ARG A 94 -5.93 20.13 -3.02
CA ARG A 94 -6.40 21.51 -2.88
C ARG A 94 -6.29 22.06 -1.45
N THR A 95 -6.60 21.24 -0.46
CA THR A 95 -6.78 21.67 0.94
C THR A 95 -5.57 21.37 1.82
N GLU A 96 -4.70 20.43 1.39
CA GLU A 96 -3.58 19.91 2.19
C GLU A 96 -4.01 19.46 3.61
N ASN A 97 -5.30 19.15 3.80
CA ASN A 97 -5.90 18.85 5.10
C ASN A 97 -6.47 17.43 5.12
N VAL A 98 -5.85 16.59 5.96
CA VAL A 98 -6.22 15.17 6.12
C VAL A 98 -7.67 14.98 6.54
N PHE A 99 -8.21 15.82 7.44
CA PHE A 99 -9.59 15.72 7.89
C PHE A 99 -10.57 16.03 6.78
N ALA A 100 -10.29 17.06 5.98
CA ALA A 100 -11.11 17.42 4.82
C ALA A 100 -11.13 16.27 3.81
N THR A 101 -9.96 15.71 3.49
CA THR A 101 -9.84 14.55 2.58
C THR A 101 -10.65 13.35 3.04
N ILE A 102 -10.55 12.97 4.32
CA ILE A 102 -11.29 11.84 4.88
C ILE A 102 -12.79 12.11 4.85
N ALA A 103 -13.22 13.30 5.29
CA ALA A 103 -14.62 13.67 5.33
C ALA A 103 -15.24 13.66 3.92
N THR A 104 -14.57 14.24 2.93
CA THR A 104 -15.06 14.26 1.55
C THR A 104 -15.08 12.87 0.94
N GLY A 105 -14.03 12.07 1.12
CA GLY A 105 -13.98 10.71 0.58
C GLY A 105 -15.08 9.82 1.15
N MET A 106 -15.30 9.88 2.46
CA MET A 106 -16.37 9.14 3.14
C MET A 106 -17.75 9.61 2.69
N ALA A 107 -17.97 10.93 2.58
CA ALA A 107 -19.24 11.48 2.13
C ALA A 107 -19.56 11.07 0.69
N THR A 108 -18.58 11.14 -0.22
CA THR A 108 -18.76 10.68 -1.61
C THR A 108 -19.06 9.18 -1.67
N LEU A 109 -18.31 8.36 -0.91
CA LEU A 109 -18.55 6.92 -0.89
C LEU A 109 -19.96 6.59 -0.39
N TRP A 110 -20.41 7.22 0.69
CA TRP A 110 -21.76 7.00 1.21
C TRP A 110 -22.85 7.47 0.27
N LEU A 111 -22.65 8.61 -0.39
CA LEU A 111 -23.58 9.11 -1.38
C LEU A 111 -23.77 8.10 -2.52
N PHE A 112 -22.68 7.59 -3.09
CA PHE A 112 -22.78 6.58 -4.14
C PHE A 112 -23.40 5.28 -3.63
N ARG A 113 -22.95 4.79 -2.48
CA ARG A 113 -23.38 3.49 -1.95
C ARG A 113 -24.85 3.45 -1.51
N PHE A 114 -25.36 4.52 -0.91
CA PHE A 114 -26.69 4.54 -0.30
C PHE A 114 -27.73 5.38 -1.05
N VAL A 115 -27.31 6.32 -1.89
CA VAL A 115 -28.24 7.22 -2.60
C VAL A 115 -28.31 6.91 -4.09
N VAL A 116 -27.18 6.52 -4.70
CA VAL A 116 -27.12 6.26 -6.15
C VAL A 116 -27.34 4.79 -6.50
N PHE A 117 -26.85 3.87 -5.67
CA PHE A 117 -26.94 2.41 -5.89
C PHE A 117 -27.93 1.68 -4.96
N ALA A 118 -28.79 2.40 -4.23
CA ALA A 118 -29.93 1.84 -3.50
C ALA A 118 -31.16 1.72 -4.41
#